data_AF-A0A7C6WZZ1-F1
#
_entry.id   AF-A0A7C6WZZ1-F1
#
_cell.length_a   1.000
_cell.length_b   1.000
_cell.length_c   1.000
_cell.angle_alpha   90.00
_cell.angle_beta   90.00
_cell.angle_gamma   90.00
#
_symmetry.space_group_name_H-M   'P 1'
#
loop_
_entity.id
_entity.type
_entity.pdbx_description
1 polymer ?
#
loop_
_entity_poly.entity_id
_entity_poly.type
_entity_poly.pdbx_seq_one_letter_code
_entity_poly.pdbx_strand_id
1 'polypeptide(L)' 'MSHQVRVRDIVNELGCEVAAGRGWLDNQVSFGYSSDLLSDVMAGAGPGDVWITVQIHQNIVAVASLTGVSAVVVA' A
#
# COMPACT_ATOMS: atom_id res chain seq x y z
N MET A 1 1.71 16.78 -16.81
CA MET A 1 0.99 15.55 -17.17
C MET A 1 0.63 14.84 -15.88
N SER A 2 -0.64 14.85 -15.49
CA SER A 2 -1.14 14.17 -14.30
C SER A 2 -1.42 12.70 -14.63
N HIS A 3 -0.40 11.86 -14.63
CA HIS A 3 -0.64 10.41 -14.62
C HIS A 3 -1.06 10.02 -13.20
N GLN A 4 -2.37 9.88 -12.99
CA GLN A 4 -2.91 9.29 -11.77
C GLN A 4 -2.68 7.77 -11.83
N VAL A 5 -1.80 7.27 -10.98
CA VAL A 5 -1.58 5.83 -10.78
C VAL A 5 -2.67 5.29 -9.88
N ARG A 6 -3.23 4.13 -10.22
CA ARG A 6 -4.13 3.36 -9.37
C ARG A 6 -3.46 2.09 -8.88
N VAL A 7 -4.01 1.49 -7.82
CA VAL A 7 -3.52 0.21 -7.29
C VAL A 7 -3.51 -0.88 -8.38
N ARG A 8 -4.52 -0.93 -9.25
CA ARG A 8 -4.58 -1.86 -10.39
C ARG A 8 -3.37 -1.75 -11.34
N ASP A 9 -2.83 -0.55 -11.51
CA ASP A 9 -1.73 -0.32 -12.44
C ASP A 9 -0.45 -0.95 -11.89
N ILE A 10 -0.23 -0.82 -10.57
CA ILE A 10 0.88 -1.48 -9.85
C ILE A 10 0.73 -3.00 -9.93
N VAL A 11 -0.46 -3.54 -9.68
CA VAL A 11 -0.72 -4.99 -9.77
C VAL A 11 -0.38 -5.53 -11.16
N ASN A 12 -0.80 -4.83 -12.21
CA ASN A 12 -0.57 -5.26 -13.59
C ASN A 12 0.89 -5.14 -14.01
N GLU A 13 1.56 -4.02 -13.68
CA GLU A 13 2.93 -3.74 -14.08
C GLU A 13 3.94 -4.66 -13.35
N LEU A 14 3.69 -4.94 -12.08
CA LEU A 14 4.57 -5.78 -11.25
C LEU A 14 4.17 -7.27 -11.24
N GLY A 15 3.03 -7.62 -11.84
CA GLY A 15 2.51 -8.99 -11.84
C GLY A 15 2.14 -9.51 -10.45
N CYS A 16 1.66 -8.65 -9.57
CA CYS A 16 1.36 -9.02 -8.18
C CYS A 16 0.12 -9.92 -8.06
N GLU A 17 0.15 -10.82 -7.07
CA GLU A 17 -1.05 -11.53 -6.62
C GLU A 17 -1.87 -10.63 -5.68
N VAL A 18 -3.17 -10.48 -5.97
CA VAL A 18 -4.09 -9.76 -5.07
C VAL A 18 -4.63 -10.72 -4.01
N ALA A 19 -3.96 -10.75 -2.86
CA ALA A 19 -4.32 -11.57 -1.70
C ALA A 19 -5.65 -11.15 -1.04
N ALA A 20 -5.96 -9.84 -1.02
CA ALA A 20 -7.19 -9.29 -0.46
C ALA A 20 -7.57 -7.96 -1.12
N GLY A 21 -8.79 -7.47 -0.88
CA GLY A 21 -9.17 -6.11 -1.25
C GLY A 21 -9.43 -5.86 -2.75
N ARG A 22 -9.76 -6.89 -3.55
CA ARG A 22 -10.02 -6.76 -5.00
C ARG A 22 -11.02 -5.65 -5.40
N GLY A 23 -11.98 -5.33 -4.53
CA GLY A 23 -12.94 -4.24 -4.77
C GLY A 23 -12.35 -2.83 -4.70
N TRP A 24 -11.10 -2.68 -4.25
CA TRP A 24 -10.44 -1.39 -3.99
C TRP A 24 -9.29 -1.09 -4.96
N LEU A 25 -9.13 -1.88 -6.02
CA LEU A 25 -8.03 -1.73 -6.98
C LEU A 25 -8.08 -0.41 -7.78
N ASP A 26 -9.21 0.30 -7.76
CA ASP A 26 -9.36 1.62 -8.38
C ASP A 26 -8.95 2.79 -7.47
N ASN A 27 -8.51 2.53 -6.23
CA ASN A 27 -7.97 3.56 -5.36
C ASN A 27 -6.77 4.24 -6.02
N GLN A 28 -6.69 5.56 -5.87
CA GLN A 28 -5.56 6.34 -6.34
C GLN A 28 -4.34 6.13 -5.45
N VAL A 29 -3.17 6.22 -6.04
CA VAL A 29 -1.88 6.15 -5.36
C VAL A 29 -1.27 7.55 -5.32
N SER A 30 -1.04 8.06 -4.11
CA SER A 30 -0.46 9.38 -3.85
C SER A 30 1.07 9.34 -3.88
N PHE A 31 1.64 8.38 -3.16
CA PHE A 31 3.09 8.20 -3.01
C PHE A 31 3.43 6.75 -2.65
N GLY A 32 4.72 6.39 -2.64
CA GLY A 32 5.21 5.09 -2.18
C GLY A 32 6.00 5.24 -0.88
N TYR A 33 5.72 4.40 0.11
CA TYR A 33 6.38 4.40 1.42
C TYR A 33 7.00 3.03 1.69
N SER A 34 8.28 2.96 2.03
CA SER A 34 8.99 1.68 2.26
C SER A 34 9.65 1.69 3.62
N SER A 35 9.19 0.82 4.52
CA SER A 35 9.77 0.63 5.85
C SER A 35 9.19 -0.63 6.48
N ASP A 36 10.01 -1.36 7.23
CA ASP A 36 9.57 -2.52 8.03
C ASP A 36 9.36 -2.16 9.50
N LEU A 37 9.72 -0.94 9.90
CA LEU A 37 9.51 -0.47 11.26
C LEU A 37 8.10 0.10 11.37
N LEU A 38 7.20 -0.62 12.03
CA LEU A 38 5.79 -0.20 12.15
C LEU A 38 5.62 1.23 12.68
N SER A 39 6.45 1.66 13.64
CA SER A 39 6.38 3.01 14.19
C SER A 39 6.78 4.10 13.21
N ASP A 40 7.68 3.78 12.27
CA ASP A 40 8.09 4.69 11.20
C ASP A 40 6.95 4.86 10.20
N VAL A 41 6.34 3.76 9.77
CA VAL A 41 5.15 3.77 8.90
C VAL A 41 3.99 4.53 9.54
N MET A 42 3.71 4.30 10.82
CA MET A 42 2.67 5.02 11.55
C MET A 42 2.91 6.53 11.62
N ALA A 43 4.17 6.97 11.62
CA ALA A 43 4.53 8.38 11.71
C ALA A 43 4.66 9.05 10.34
N GLY A 44 5.02 8.30 9.29
CA GLY A 44 5.41 8.84 8.00
C GLY A 44 4.49 8.51 6.83
N ALA A 45 3.80 7.36 6.83
CA ALA A 45 2.90 7.00 5.73
C ALA A 45 1.57 7.74 5.85
N GLY A 46 1.02 8.16 4.70
CA GLY A 46 -0.20 8.96 4.65
C GLY A 46 -1.33 8.33 3.83
N PRO A 47 -2.52 8.97 3.87
CA PRO A 47 -3.66 8.55 3.07
C PRO A 47 -3.35 8.51 1.58
N GLY A 48 -3.66 7.39 0.93
CA GLY A 48 -3.42 7.20 -0.49
C GLY A 48 -2.05 6.63 -0.84
N ASP A 49 -1.13 6.50 0.11
CA ASP A 49 0.20 5.94 -0.17
C ASP A 49 0.12 4.43 -0.39
N VAL A 50 1.16 3.87 -1.02
CA VAL A 50 1.37 2.42 -1.09
C VAL A 50 2.53 2.06 -0.18
N TRP A 51 2.26 1.22 0.81
CA TRP A 51 3.27 0.78 1.76
C TRP A 51 3.91 -0.54 1.31
N ILE A 52 5.24 -0.56 1.19
CA ILE A 52 6.04 -1.74 0.86
C ILE A 52 6.76 -2.24 2.13
N THR A 53 6.65 -3.54 2.41
CA THR A 53 7.27 -4.19 3.58
C THR A 53 7.52 -5.68 3.32
N VAL A 54 8.43 -6.29 4.08
CA VAL A 54 8.62 -7.76 4.13
C VAL A 54 7.85 -8.43 5.28
N GLN A 55 7.12 -7.65 6.09
CA GLN A 55 6.34 -8.18 7.21
C GLN A 55 5.07 -8.88 6.74
N ILE A 56 4.76 -10.05 7.32
CA ILE A 56 3.61 -10.90 6.94
C ILE A 56 2.62 -11.17 8.10
N HIS A 57 2.74 -10.44 9.20
CA HIS A 57 1.87 -10.61 10.38
C HIS A 57 0.68 -9.64 10.37
N GLN A 58 -0.35 -9.94 11.15
CA GLN A 58 -1.61 -9.20 11.19
C GLN A 58 -1.48 -7.69 11.52
N ASN A 59 -0.41 -7.28 12.22
CA ASN A 59 -0.21 -5.88 12.59
C ASN A 59 -0.05 -4.95 11.38
N ILE A 60 0.42 -5.46 10.22
CA ILE A 60 0.53 -4.62 9.01
C ILE A 60 -0.87 -4.18 8.52
N VAL A 61 -1.89 -5.02 8.72
CA VAL A 61 -3.27 -4.68 8.34
C VAL A 61 -3.84 -3.59 9.23
N ALA A 62 -3.56 -3.66 10.55
CA ALA A 62 -3.96 -2.65 11.51
C ALA A 62 -3.28 -1.30 11.23
N VAL A 63 -1.97 -1.31 10.96
CA VAL A 63 -1.22 -0.10 10.62
C VAL A 63 -1.68 0.49 9.29
N ALA A 64 -1.90 -0.34 8.27
CA ALA A 64 -2.42 0.14 6.99
C ALA A 64 -3.81 0.81 7.11
N SER A 65 -4.67 0.23 7.96
CA SER A 65 -5.98 0.81 8.26
C SER A 65 -5.86 2.13 9.02
N LEU A 66 -4.88 2.25 9.92
CA LEU A 66 -4.62 3.45 10.71
C LEU A 66 -4.06 4.60 9.86
N THR A 67 -3.12 4.32 8.97
CA THR A 67 -2.46 5.33 8.13
C THR A 67 -3.29 5.73 6.90
N GLY A 68 -4.23 4.87 6.48
CA GLY A 68 -5.07 5.13 5.32
C GLY A 68 -4.37 4.89 3.98
N VAL A 69 -3.31 4.07 3.97
CA VAL A 69 -2.62 3.67 2.73
C VAL A 69 -3.60 2.98 1.78
N SER A 70 -3.45 3.22 0.48
CA SER A 70 -4.27 2.61 -0.57
C SER A 70 -4.01 1.13 -0.77
N ALA A 71 -2.77 0.68 -0.49
CA ALA A 71 -2.40 -0.73 -0.59
C ALA A 71 -1.16 -1.03 0.28
N VAL A 72 -0.99 -2.30 0.62
CA VAL A 72 0.24 -2.86 1.18
C VAL A 72 0.80 -3.86 0.16
N VAL A 73 2.08 -3.71 -0.20
CA VAL A 73 2.83 -4.66 -1.02
C VAL A 73 3.78 -5.42 -0.12
N VAL A 74 3.61 -6.74 -0.09
CA VAL A 74 4.53 -7.65 0.58
C VAL A 74 5.57 -8.11 -0.43
N ALA A 75 6.85 -7.85 -0.16
CA ALA A 75 7.99 -8.17 -1.03
C ALA A 75 8.81 -9.35 -0.51
#